data_AF-A0A8J4AH03-F1
#
_entry.id   AF-A0A8J4AH03-F1
#
_cell.length_a   1.000
_cell.length_b   1.000
_cell.length_c   1.000
_cell.angle_alpha   90.00
_cell.angle_beta   90.00
_cell.angle_gamma   90.00
#
_symmetry.space_group_name_H-M   'P 1'
#
loop_
_entity.id
_entity.type
_entity.pdbx_description
1 polymer ?
#
loop_
_entity_poly.entity_id
_entity_poly.type
_entity_poly.pdbx_seq_one_letter_code
_entity_poly.pdbx_strand_id
1 'polypeptide(L)'
;MPWHSGTGRIGRWARVGAAAVLGGVAVLTVAAPAAAGDAPAGFWYGTDSSTMSPTGTGPYHEPVIGGSYGGYLGMTANWANLTGCHKVVVWSATNAAQASRNHTTYHLGIGTGAYYFMGGPGVDPHYTGGTGEAYAWGERQAADALSHLAHQTIDYPVVFADIELPGHSPSYTPADDNGWNSVYTSPCSGVVRKSSVPISVDRADLNGFAAYLTTHSPDKLGVYSAPDIWSSIFGTGTDASIPNTYEWTYESFTSSLSHHPYGWCLSGTSTCARFFGGQSSSSRYALMWQWSGGGGSRNGYGDFDQIDAARTP
;
A
#
# COMPACT_ATOMS: atom_id res chain seq x y z
N MET A 1 -85.10 -20.51 -13.37
CA MET A 1 -86.39 -21.08 -12.93
C MET A 1 -86.17 -22.57 -12.66
N PRO A 2 -86.80 -23.18 -11.65
CA PRO A 2 -86.56 -23.00 -10.20
C PRO A 2 -86.42 -24.40 -9.51
N TRP A 3 -85.99 -24.61 -8.27
CA TRP A 3 -86.72 -24.48 -6.99
C TRP A 3 -85.82 -24.95 -5.83
N HIS A 4 -85.85 -24.21 -4.71
CA HIS A 4 -85.98 -24.59 -3.28
C HIS A 4 -85.46 -25.96 -2.78
N SER A 5 -84.93 -26.17 -1.57
CA SER A 5 -84.91 -25.43 -0.28
C SER A 5 -84.16 -26.32 0.75
N GLY A 6 -83.57 -25.74 1.80
CA GLY A 6 -83.16 -26.55 2.97
C GLY A 6 -82.17 -25.89 3.93
N THR A 7 -82.70 -25.32 5.01
CA THR A 7 -82.02 -24.67 6.14
C THR A 7 -81.35 -25.65 7.11
N GLY A 8 -80.22 -25.23 7.71
CA GLY A 8 -79.66 -25.86 8.91
C GLY A 8 -78.63 -24.98 9.63
N ARG A 9 -79.02 -24.39 10.77
CA ARG A 9 -78.14 -23.85 11.84
C ARG A 9 -77.26 -25.03 12.36
N ILE A 10 -76.11 -24.91 13.03
CA ILE A 10 -75.69 -24.14 14.21
C ILE A 10 -74.18 -24.43 14.37
N GLY A 11 -73.37 -23.50 14.90
CA GLY A 11 -72.03 -23.85 15.40
C GLY A 11 -71.02 -22.71 15.41
N ARG A 12 -71.17 -21.76 16.34
CA ARG A 12 -70.11 -20.81 16.69
C ARG A 12 -68.98 -21.56 17.39
N TRP A 13 -67.80 -21.60 16.78
CA TRP A 13 -66.55 -21.92 17.47
C TRP A 13 -65.70 -20.65 17.53
N ALA A 14 -65.54 -20.13 18.74
CA ALA A 14 -64.57 -19.09 19.04
C ALA A 14 -63.16 -19.64 18.80
N ARG A 15 -62.45 -19.12 17.80
CA ARG A 15 -61.01 -19.32 17.67
C ARG A 15 -60.32 -18.27 18.53
N VAL A 16 -59.89 -18.69 19.71
CA VAL A 16 -58.92 -17.97 20.53
C VAL A 16 -57.62 -17.90 19.74
N GLY A 17 -57.08 -16.69 19.57
CA GLY A 17 -55.82 -16.45 18.89
C GLY A 17 -54.65 -17.07 19.65
N ALA A 18 -53.85 -17.87 18.95
CA ALA A 18 -52.50 -18.20 19.36
C ALA A 18 -51.55 -17.29 18.57
N ALA A 19 -51.11 -16.20 19.18
CA ALA A 19 -49.97 -15.45 18.68
C ALA A 19 -48.72 -16.29 18.93
N ALA A 20 -48.16 -16.87 17.87
CA ALA A 20 -46.86 -17.52 17.93
C ALA A 20 -45.80 -16.43 18.14
N VAL A 21 -45.34 -16.28 19.38
CA VAL A 21 -44.13 -15.53 19.70
C VAL A 21 -42.95 -16.37 19.19
N LEU A 22 -42.51 -16.10 17.97
CA LEU A 22 -41.21 -16.55 17.49
C LEU A 22 -40.16 -15.78 18.29
N GLY A 23 -39.68 -16.40 19.36
CA GLY A 23 -38.52 -15.95 20.10
C GLY A 23 -37.29 -16.02 19.19
N GLY A 24 -36.98 -14.89 18.56
CA GLY A 24 -35.72 -14.72 17.84
C GLY A 24 -34.58 -14.83 18.84
N VAL A 25 -33.81 -15.91 18.78
CA VAL A 25 -32.50 -15.97 19.42
C VAL A 25 -31.63 -15.00 18.63
N ALA A 26 -31.50 -13.77 19.12
CA ALA A 26 -30.49 -12.84 18.66
C ALA A 26 -29.13 -13.45 19.05
N VAL A 27 -28.46 -14.06 18.07
CA VAL A 27 -27.06 -14.44 18.21
C VAL A 27 -26.28 -13.12 18.26
N LEU A 28 -26.01 -12.65 19.47
CA LEU A 28 -25.04 -11.59 19.69
C LEU A 28 -23.68 -12.14 19.27
N THR A 29 -23.25 -11.83 18.04
CA THR A 29 -21.86 -11.98 17.64
C THR A 29 -21.05 -11.03 18.52
N VAL A 30 -20.43 -11.57 19.56
CA VAL A 30 -19.41 -10.85 20.31
C VAL A 30 -18.26 -10.64 19.33
N ALA A 31 -18.11 -9.41 18.83
CA ALA A 31 -16.93 -9.03 18.08
C ALA A 31 -15.72 -9.34 18.97
N ALA A 32 -14.79 -10.14 18.46
CA ALA A 32 -13.52 -10.32 19.15
C ALA A 32 -12.93 -8.93 19.41
N PRO A 33 -12.44 -8.64 20.63
CA PRO A 33 -11.78 -7.37 20.87
C PRO A 33 -10.67 -7.22 19.82
N ALA A 34 -10.72 -6.13 19.05
CA ALA A 34 -9.62 -5.79 18.16
C ALA A 34 -8.34 -5.79 19.01
N ALA A 35 -7.33 -6.54 18.59
CA ALA A 35 -6.03 -6.49 19.24
C ALA A 35 -5.62 -5.01 19.27
N ALA A 36 -5.14 -4.54 20.42
CA ALA A 36 -4.82 -3.13 20.62
C ALA A 36 -3.90 -2.66 19.47
N GLY A 37 -4.45 -1.84 18.55
CA GLY A 37 -3.72 -1.33 17.39
C GLY A 37 -4.22 -1.69 15.99
N ASP A 38 -4.95 -2.81 15.82
CA ASP A 38 -5.54 -3.21 14.53
C ASP A 38 -6.95 -2.60 14.38
N ALA A 39 -7.05 -1.28 14.59
CA ALA A 39 -8.32 -0.58 14.73
C ALA A 39 -8.47 0.55 13.70
N PRO A 40 -9.67 0.75 13.11
CA PRO A 40 -10.83 -0.13 13.20
C PRO A 40 -10.59 -1.48 12.49
N ALA A 41 -11.51 -2.43 12.67
CA ALA A 41 -11.40 -3.75 12.05
C ALA A 41 -11.16 -3.63 10.53
N GLY A 42 -10.22 -4.42 10.02
CA GLY A 42 -9.75 -4.37 8.63
C GLY A 42 -8.40 -3.67 8.48
N PHE A 43 -7.98 -2.88 9.47
CA PHE A 43 -6.63 -2.33 9.53
C PHE A 43 -5.66 -3.31 10.18
N TRP A 44 -4.43 -3.32 9.66
CA TRP A 44 -3.36 -4.18 10.14
C TRP A 44 -2.04 -3.43 10.21
N TYR A 45 -1.18 -3.84 11.12
CA TYR A 45 0.20 -3.39 11.11
C TYR A 45 1.03 -4.06 10.04
N GLY A 46 1.97 -3.30 9.51
CA GLY A 46 3.01 -3.82 8.63
C GLY A 46 4.33 -3.09 8.81
N THR A 47 5.28 -3.51 8.01
CA THR A 47 6.58 -2.85 7.88
C THR A 47 7.04 -2.96 6.44
N ASP A 48 7.94 -2.08 6.08
CA ASP A 48 8.69 -2.14 4.86
C ASP A 48 10.19 -2.03 5.12
N SER A 49 11.01 -2.44 4.15
CA SER A 49 12.44 -2.11 4.05
C SER A 49 13.31 -2.51 5.27
N SER A 50 13.18 -1.84 6.40
CA SER A 50 13.88 -2.16 7.65
C SER A 50 13.43 -3.50 8.27
N THR A 51 14.39 -4.19 8.90
CA THR A 51 14.09 -5.46 9.57
C THR A 51 13.53 -5.19 10.96
N MET A 52 12.21 -5.25 11.08
CA MET A 52 11.58 -5.44 12.39
C MET A 52 11.78 -6.89 12.85
N SER A 53 11.70 -7.12 14.16
CA SER A 53 11.73 -8.46 14.74
C SER A 53 10.36 -8.89 15.27
N PRO A 54 9.36 -9.23 14.40
CA PRO A 54 8.08 -9.76 14.84
C PRO A 54 8.23 -10.86 15.89
N THR A 55 7.40 -10.78 16.92
CA THR A 55 7.44 -11.70 18.05
C THR A 55 6.47 -12.87 17.86
N GLY A 56 6.68 -13.93 18.64
CA GLY A 56 5.84 -15.14 18.60
C GLY A 56 6.39 -16.25 17.70
N THR A 57 5.66 -17.36 17.65
CA THR A 57 5.98 -18.53 16.82
C THR A 57 4.87 -18.85 15.81
N GLY A 58 3.94 -17.90 15.61
CA GLY A 58 2.72 -18.02 14.81
C GLY A 58 1.45 -18.05 15.69
N PRO A 59 0.46 -17.15 15.50
CA PRO A 59 0.55 -15.94 14.68
C PRO A 59 1.66 -15.00 15.19
N TYR A 60 2.27 -14.23 14.29
CA TYR A 60 3.30 -13.25 14.62
C TYR A 60 2.68 -11.91 14.97
N HIS A 61 3.33 -11.20 15.89
CA HIS A 61 2.87 -9.92 16.41
C HIS A 61 3.90 -8.83 16.13
N GLU A 62 3.40 -7.61 15.92
CA GLU A 62 4.28 -6.44 15.84
C GLU A 62 5.03 -6.32 17.20
N PRO A 63 6.36 -6.12 17.17
CA PRO A 63 7.21 -6.23 18.37
C PRO A 63 7.11 -5.11 19.41
N VAL A 64 6.67 -3.90 19.07
CA VAL A 64 6.81 -2.70 19.93
C VAL A 64 5.47 -2.20 20.47
N ILE A 65 4.51 -2.00 19.57
CA ILE A 65 3.17 -1.49 19.84
C ILE A 65 2.14 -2.61 19.95
N GLY A 66 2.52 -3.84 19.61
CA GLY A 66 1.67 -5.02 19.67
C GLY A 66 0.67 -5.09 18.52
N GLY A 67 -0.32 -5.97 18.61
CA GLY A 67 -1.24 -6.24 17.49
C GLY A 67 -0.69 -7.29 16.53
N SER A 68 -1.44 -7.60 15.48
CA SER A 68 -1.07 -8.64 14.53
C SER A 68 -0.12 -8.08 13.49
N TYR A 69 0.96 -8.82 13.18
CA TYR A 69 1.85 -8.45 12.10
C TYR A 69 1.23 -8.86 10.75
N GLY A 70 0.51 -7.94 10.11
CA GLY A 70 -0.35 -8.23 8.96
C GLY A 70 0.28 -8.04 7.59
N GLY A 71 1.40 -7.34 7.46
CA GLY A 71 2.03 -7.12 6.15
C GLY A 71 3.53 -6.88 6.20
N TYR A 72 4.21 -7.28 5.11
CA TYR A 72 5.60 -6.93 4.83
C TYR A 72 5.72 -6.44 3.39
N LEU A 73 6.31 -5.27 3.16
CA LEU A 73 6.58 -4.72 1.83
C LEU A 73 8.09 -4.60 1.62
N GLY A 74 8.67 -5.39 0.71
CA GLY A 74 10.11 -5.38 0.47
C GLY A 74 10.52 -4.79 -0.87
N MET A 75 11.72 -4.18 -0.93
CA MET A 75 12.34 -3.79 -2.19
C MET A 75 12.78 -5.06 -2.91
N THR A 76 12.28 -5.30 -4.12
CA THR A 76 12.74 -6.45 -4.92
C THR A 76 13.85 -6.09 -5.89
N ALA A 77 13.84 -4.84 -6.38
CA ALA A 77 14.85 -4.25 -7.25
C ALA A 77 14.73 -2.71 -7.27
N ASN A 78 15.63 -2.07 -8.01
CA ASN A 78 15.68 -0.62 -8.16
C ASN A 78 16.39 -0.20 -9.45
N TRP A 79 16.11 1.02 -9.88
CA TRP A 79 16.68 1.61 -11.10
C TRP A 79 18.21 1.59 -11.12
N ALA A 80 18.87 1.78 -9.97
CA ALA A 80 20.32 1.91 -9.91
C ALA A 80 21.01 0.59 -10.24
N ASN A 81 20.43 -0.54 -9.80
CA ASN A 81 20.87 -1.88 -10.18
C ASN A 81 20.65 -2.16 -11.67
N LEU A 82 19.50 -1.76 -12.22
CA LEU A 82 19.22 -1.84 -13.66
C LEU A 82 20.27 -1.08 -14.50
N THR A 83 20.81 0.03 -13.98
CA THR A 83 21.88 0.80 -14.62
C THR A 83 23.30 0.36 -14.27
N GLY A 84 23.47 -0.74 -13.52
CA GLY A 84 24.78 -1.32 -13.21
C GLY A 84 25.53 -0.67 -12.04
N CYS A 85 24.84 0.08 -11.18
CA CYS A 85 25.47 0.75 -10.04
C CYS A 85 25.67 -0.16 -8.81
N HIS A 86 25.12 -1.38 -8.82
CA HIS A 86 25.24 -2.41 -7.77
C HIS A 86 24.96 -1.86 -6.35
N LYS A 87 23.71 -1.43 -6.16
CA LYS A 87 23.20 -0.77 -4.95
C LYS A 87 22.33 -1.72 -4.13
N VAL A 88 22.03 -1.28 -2.90
CA VAL A 88 21.33 -2.10 -1.91
C VAL A 88 19.94 -2.50 -2.42
N VAL A 89 19.54 -3.72 -2.10
CA VAL A 89 18.15 -4.20 -2.22
C VAL A 89 17.71 -4.53 -0.81
N VAL A 90 16.63 -3.89 -0.35
CA VAL A 90 16.18 -3.96 1.03
C VAL A 90 15.05 -4.98 1.15
N TRP A 91 15.43 -6.24 1.35
CA TRP A 91 14.51 -7.38 1.47
C TRP A 91 14.80 -8.23 2.70
N SER A 92 13.76 -8.54 3.48
CA SER A 92 13.80 -9.41 4.66
C SER A 92 13.02 -10.70 4.37
N ALA A 93 13.74 -11.78 4.02
CA ALA A 93 13.13 -13.08 3.80
C ALA A 93 12.39 -13.60 5.05
N THR A 94 12.89 -13.26 6.24
CA THR A 94 12.25 -13.61 7.52
C THR A 94 10.91 -12.90 7.69
N ASN A 95 10.86 -11.58 7.49
CA ASN A 95 9.61 -10.83 7.67
C ASN A 95 8.59 -11.19 6.59
N ALA A 96 9.02 -11.38 5.35
CA ALA A 96 8.19 -11.91 4.28
C ALA A 96 7.55 -13.25 4.67
N ALA A 97 8.35 -14.23 5.13
CA ALA A 97 7.83 -15.52 5.56
C ALA A 97 6.87 -15.42 6.75
N GLN A 98 7.13 -14.52 7.70
CA GLN A 98 6.26 -14.29 8.86
C GLN A 98 4.92 -13.66 8.46
N ALA A 99 4.94 -12.63 7.62
CA ALA A 99 3.73 -12.00 7.08
C ALA A 99 2.92 -12.99 6.23
N SER A 100 3.57 -13.71 5.30
CA SER A 100 2.93 -14.73 4.48
C SER A 100 2.30 -15.83 5.33
N ARG A 101 2.97 -16.29 6.40
CA ARG A 101 2.38 -17.28 7.33
C ARG A 101 1.16 -16.73 8.06
N ASN A 102 1.21 -15.49 8.53
CA ASN A 102 0.04 -14.83 9.14
C ASN A 102 -1.15 -14.76 8.16
N HIS A 103 -0.89 -14.40 6.90
CA HIS A 103 -1.90 -14.32 5.86
C HIS A 103 -2.48 -15.70 5.49
N THR A 104 -1.62 -16.66 5.13
CA THR A 104 -2.04 -17.95 4.56
C THR A 104 -2.53 -18.95 5.60
N THR A 105 -1.95 -18.97 6.80
CA THR A 105 -2.28 -19.95 7.85
C THR A 105 -3.30 -19.42 8.85
N TYR A 106 -3.20 -18.14 9.20
CA TYR A 106 -4.02 -17.54 10.25
C TYR A 106 -5.08 -16.57 9.72
N HIS A 107 -5.09 -16.29 8.40
CA HIS A 107 -6.01 -15.37 7.73
C HIS A 107 -5.94 -13.95 8.30
N LEU A 108 -4.72 -13.49 8.62
CA LEU A 108 -4.44 -12.17 9.18
C LEU A 108 -3.67 -11.32 8.16
N GLY A 109 -4.18 -10.13 7.88
CA GLY A 109 -3.52 -9.14 7.04
C GLY A 109 -3.38 -9.53 5.56
N ILE A 110 -2.44 -8.88 4.89
CA ILE A 110 -2.22 -8.94 3.45
C ILE A 110 -1.06 -9.85 3.02
N GLY A 111 -0.22 -10.28 3.97
CA GLY A 111 0.95 -11.11 3.67
C GLY A 111 2.12 -10.31 3.10
N THR A 112 2.84 -10.91 2.17
CA THR A 112 4.02 -10.34 1.52
C THR A 112 3.63 -9.53 0.29
N GLY A 113 3.99 -8.25 0.26
CA GLY A 113 3.98 -7.42 -0.94
C GLY A 113 5.38 -6.94 -1.30
N ALA A 114 5.46 -6.14 -2.36
CA ALA A 114 6.72 -5.70 -2.91
C ALA A 114 6.63 -4.29 -3.52
N TYR A 115 7.78 -3.63 -3.55
CA TYR A 115 7.97 -2.37 -4.25
C TYR A 115 9.25 -2.38 -5.10
N TYR A 116 9.28 -1.49 -6.08
CA TYR A 116 10.43 -1.20 -6.92
C TYR A 116 10.80 0.28 -6.76
N PHE A 117 12.04 0.56 -6.36
CA PHE A 117 12.52 1.93 -6.22
C PHE A 117 12.79 2.52 -7.60
N MET A 118 11.86 3.33 -8.09
CA MET A 118 11.90 3.92 -9.43
C MET A 118 12.86 5.11 -9.48
N GLY A 119 13.59 5.20 -10.58
CA GLY A 119 14.39 6.37 -10.92
C GLY A 119 13.69 7.13 -12.04
N GLY A 120 13.58 8.43 -11.89
CA GLY A 120 12.99 9.28 -12.91
C GLY A 120 13.82 9.34 -14.20
N PRO A 121 13.30 9.99 -15.25
CA PRO A 121 13.96 10.09 -16.56
C PRO A 121 15.40 10.62 -16.47
N GLY A 122 15.69 11.48 -15.49
CA GLY A 122 17.01 12.10 -15.35
C GLY A 122 18.17 11.14 -15.02
N VAL A 123 17.88 9.89 -14.65
CA VAL A 123 18.89 8.82 -14.51
C VAL A 123 18.89 7.82 -15.68
N ASP A 124 18.04 8.00 -16.70
CA ASP A 124 18.12 7.19 -17.91
C ASP A 124 19.45 7.49 -18.65
N PRO A 125 20.31 6.48 -18.89
CA PRO A 125 21.49 6.62 -19.74
C PRO A 125 21.21 7.21 -21.13
N HIS A 126 19.97 7.11 -21.60
CA HIS A 126 19.49 7.55 -22.91
C HIS A 126 18.66 8.84 -22.85
N TYR A 127 18.66 9.57 -21.74
CA TYR A 127 17.83 10.78 -21.57
C TYR A 127 17.95 11.77 -22.74
N THR A 128 16.81 12.03 -23.37
CA THR A 128 16.60 13.02 -24.42
C THR A 128 15.66 14.15 -23.98
N GLY A 129 14.88 13.93 -22.91
CA GLY A 129 13.86 14.86 -22.43
C GLY A 129 12.54 14.76 -23.19
N GLY A 130 12.34 13.68 -23.97
CA GLY A 130 11.11 13.38 -24.66
C GLY A 130 10.24 12.41 -23.86
N THR A 131 8.91 12.60 -23.93
CA THR A 131 7.96 11.72 -23.22
C THR A 131 7.99 10.28 -23.72
N GLY A 132 8.23 10.05 -25.01
CA GLY A 132 8.32 8.69 -25.56
C GLY A 132 9.54 7.91 -25.06
N GLU A 133 10.65 8.60 -24.84
CA GLU A 133 11.86 8.00 -24.25
C GLU A 133 11.63 7.72 -22.76
N ALA A 134 11.11 8.69 -22.00
CA ALA A 134 10.77 8.47 -20.59
C ALA A 134 9.76 7.32 -20.39
N TYR A 135 8.76 7.21 -21.28
CA TYR A 135 7.83 6.08 -21.26
C TYR A 135 8.55 4.73 -21.43
N ALA A 136 9.46 4.63 -22.40
CA ALA A 136 10.26 3.42 -22.62
C ALA A 136 11.19 3.12 -21.43
N TRP A 137 11.69 4.16 -20.74
CA TRP A 137 12.43 4.00 -19.51
C TRP A 137 11.58 3.36 -18.40
N GLY A 138 10.35 3.85 -18.20
CA GLY A 138 9.38 3.25 -17.28
C GLY A 138 9.05 1.80 -17.61
N GLU A 139 8.84 1.49 -18.90
CA GLU A 139 8.62 0.10 -19.34
C GLU A 139 9.82 -0.80 -18.97
N ARG A 140 11.05 -0.31 -19.14
CA ARG A 140 12.26 -1.05 -18.82
C ARG A 140 12.40 -1.31 -17.33
N GLN A 141 12.08 -0.32 -16.49
CA GLN A 141 12.03 -0.47 -15.04
C GLN A 141 10.97 -1.50 -14.61
N ALA A 142 9.78 -1.49 -15.22
CA ALA A 142 8.73 -2.47 -14.91
C ALA A 142 9.10 -3.89 -15.36
N ALA A 143 9.77 -4.04 -16.51
CA ALA A 143 10.28 -5.34 -16.96
C ALA A 143 11.31 -5.91 -15.98
N ASP A 144 12.21 -5.07 -15.49
CA ASP A 144 13.18 -5.42 -14.45
C ASP A 144 12.48 -5.82 -13.15
N ALA A 145 11.53 -5.00 -12.67
CA ALA A 145 10.72 -5.29 -11.49
C ALA A 145 10.03 -6.67 -11.56
N LEU A 146 9.36 -6.97 -12.68
CA LEU A 146 8.67 -8.24 -12.89
C LEU A 146 9.64 -9.44 -12.90
N SER A 147 10.84 -9.28 -13.45
CA SER A 147 11.84 -10.34 -13.42
C SER A 147 12.29 -10.68 -11.99
N HIS A 148 12.43 -9.67 -11.14
CA HIS A 148 12.80 -9.84 -9.73
C HIS A 148 11.64 -10.37 -8.87
N LEU A 149 10.41 -9.92 -9.14
CA LEU A 149 9.20 -10.42 -8.48
C LEU A 149 9.00 -11.92 -8.72
N ALA A 150 9.32 -12.42 -9.91
CA ALA A 150 9.21 -13.85 -10.25
C ALA A 150 10.10 -14.77 -9.38
N HIS A 151 11.07 -14.21 -8.66
CA HIS A 151 11.94 -14.94 -7.74
C HIS A 151 11.50 -14.86 -6.27
N GLN A 152 10.38 -14.18 -5.98
CA GLN A 152 9.83 -14.02 -4.64
C GLN A 152 8.48 -14.71 -4.50
N THR A 153 8.11 -15.03 -3.26
CA THR A 153 6.73 -15.41 -2.93
C THR A 153 5.99 -14.13 -2.51
N ILE A 154 5.11 -13.66 -3.39
CA ILE A 154 4.30 -12.45 -3.17
C ILE A 154 2.84 -12.89 -2.98
N ASP A 155 2.25 -12.50 -1.85
CA ASP A 155 0.84 -12.74 -1.54
C ASP A 155 -0.03 -11.57 -2.03
N TYR A 156 0.53 -10.36 -2.03
CA TYR A 156 -0.21 -9.12 -2.29
C TYR A 156 -0.24 -8.75 -3.78
N PRO A 157 -1.43 -8.52 -4.39
CA PRO A 157 -1.57 -8.29 -5.84
C PRO A 157 -1.29 -6.84 -6.28
N VAL A 158 -0.64 -6.04 -5.45
CA VAL A 158 -0.26 -4.65 -5.76
C VAL A 158 1.24 -4.51 -5.66
N VAL A 159 1.86 -4.07 -6.75
CA VAL A 159 3.29 -3.74 -6.82
C VAL A 159 3.42 -2.23 -6.74
N PHE A 160 4.19 -1.75 -5.76
CA PHE A 160 4.37 -0.32 -5.57
C PHE A 160 5.55 0.21 -6.38
N ALA A 161 5.30 1.21 -7.20
CA ALA A 161 6.32 2.14 -7.68
C ALA A 161 6.70 3.07 -6.53
N ASP A 162 7.88 2.85 -5.96
CA ASP A 162 8.44 3.72 -4.93
C ASP A 162 9.10 4.92 -5.61
N ILE A 163 8.49 6.09 -5.42
CA ILE A 163 8.88 7.36 -6.03
C ILE A 163 9.16 8.36 -4.92
N GLU A 164 10.44 8.52 -4.62
CA GLU A 164 10.95 9.40 -3.59
C GLU A 164 12.09 10.27 -4.11
N LEU A 165 12.31 11.41 -3.44
CA LEU A 165 13.57 12.13 -3.52
C LEU A 165 14.51 11.60 -2.45
N PRO A 166 15.82 11.47 -2.74
CA PRO A 166 16.76 10.85 -1.85
C PRO A 166 16.87 11.69 -0.58
N GLY A 167 16.38 11.13 0.53
CA GLY A 167 16.76 11.57 1.86
C GLY A 167 18.20 11.14 2.17
N HIS A 168 18.78 11.65 3.26
CA HIS A 168 20.08 11.17 3.75
C HIS A 168 19.94 9.79 4.42
N SER A 169 19.60 8.76 3.63
CA SER A 169 19.35 7.40 4.09
C SER A 169 20.10 6.36 3.24
N PRO A 170 21.45 6.37 3.28
CA PRO A 170 22.30 5.54 2.40
C PRO A 170 22.15 4.02 2.60
N SER A 171 21.47 3.59 3.67
CA SER A 171 21.14 2.18 3.91
C SER A 171 19.89 1.71 3.14
N TYR A 172 19.15 2.63 2.52
CA TYR A 172 17.85 2.36 1.89
C TYR A 172 17.75 2.96 0.50
N THR A 173 18.24 4.18 0.33
CA THR A 173 18.26 4.85 -0.97
C THR A 173 19.33 4.21 -1.88
N PRO A 174 18.97 3.76 -3.10
CA PRO A 174 19.91 3.10 -3.99
C PRO A 174 21.12 3.99 -4.36
N ALA A 175 20.90 5.27 -4.64
CA ALA A 175 21.98 6.23 -4.93
C ALA A 175 21.59 7.65 -4.50
N ASP A 176 22.57 8.55 -4.45
CA ASP A 176 22.32 9.99 -4.22
C ASP A 176 21.58 10.64 -5.41
N ASP A 177 21.60 9.97 -6.57
CA ASP A 177 20.80 10.29 -7.73
C ASP A 177 19.36 9.76 -7.56
N ASN A 178 18.42 10.32 -8.30
CA ASN A 178 17.05 9.80 -8.34
C ASN A 178 16.35 10.05 -9.68
N GLY A 179 16.86 10.97 -10.49
CA GLY A 179 16.35 11.25 -11.84
C GLY A 179 15.05 12.05 -11.87
N TRP A 180 14.43 12.28 -10.71
CA TRP A 180 13.33 13.19 -10.52
C TRP A 180 13.88 14.61 -10.30
N ASN A 181 13.28 15.61 -10.96
CA ASN A 181 13.72 17.02 -10.90
C ASN A 181 15.15 17.32 -11.39
N SER A 182 16.00 16.33 -11.67
CA SER A 182 17.39 16.54 -12.08
C SER A 182 17.85 15.45 -13.04
N VAL A 183 18.56 15.88 -14.08
CA VAL A 183 19.23 15.02 -15.06
C VAL A 183 20.70 14.94 -14.69
N TYR A 184 21.22 13.73 -14.59
CA TYR A 184 22.60 13.46 -14.20
C TYR A 184 23.49 13.28 -15.44
N THR A 185 24.81 13.44 -15.27
CA THR A 185 25.78 13.23 -16.36
C THR A 185 25.87 11.77 -16.78
N SER A 186 25.63 10.87 -15.84
CA SER A 186 25.52 9.42 -16.01
C SER A 186 24.81 8.86 -14.77
N PRO A 187 24.19 7.66 -14.85
CA PRO A 187 23.59 7.03 -13.68
C PRO A 187 24.59 6.91 -12.51
N CYS A 188 24.13 7.23 -11.31
CA CYS A 188 24.86 7.15 -10.05
C CYS A 188 26.11 8.03 -9.96
N SER A 189 26.19 9.11 -10.76
CA SER A 189 27.35 9.99 -10.76
C SER A 189 27.35 11.00 -9.62
N GLY A 190 26.18 11.35 -9.08
CA GLY A 190 26.02 12.50 -8.17
C GLY A 190 26.17 13.85 -8.87
N VAL A 191 26.46 13.88 -10.17
CA VAL A 191 26.77 15.11 -10.92
C VAL A 191 25.59 15.50 -11.79
N VAL A 192 24.89 16.55 -11.37
CA VAL A 192 23.74 17.11 -12.09
C VAL A 192 24.22 17.82 -13.38
N ARG A 193 23.72 17.36 -14.51
CA ARG A 193 23.85 17.99 -15.83
C ARG A 193 22.79 19.09 -16.04
N LYS A 194 21.57 18.86 -15.55
CA LYS A 194 20.45 19.80 -15.65
C LYS A 194 19.58 19.69 -14.40
N SER A 195 19.25 20.82 -13.78
CA SER A 195 18.48 20.88 -12.51
C SER A 195 16.96 20.91 -12.72
N SER A 196 16.47 20.34 -13.83
CA SER A 196 15.03 20.20 -14.06
C SER A 196 14.72 19.13 -15.10
N VAL A 197 13.66 18.37 -14.82
CA VAL A 197 12.94 17.51 -15.76
C VAL A 197 11.54 18.10 -15.93
N PRO A 198 10.99 18.21 -17.15
CA PRO A 198 9.60 18.64 -17.31
C PRO A 198 8.64 17.62 -16.68
N ILE A 199 7.65 18.10 -15.92
CA ILE A 199 6.63 17.27 -15.26
C ILE A 199 5.99 16.22 -16.19
N SER A 200 5.71 16.59 -17.44
CA SER A 200 5.11 15.67 -18.42
C SER A 200 6.03 14.51 -18.81
N VAL A 201 7.34 14.69 -18.69
CA VAL A 201 8.36 13.66 -18.93
C VAL A 201 8.44 12.73 -17.72
N ASP A 202 8.47 13.26 -16.49
CA ASP A 202 8.36 12.45 -15.27
C ASP A 202 7.09 11.62 -15.26
N ARG A 203 5.96 12.22 -15.65
CA ARG A 203 4.66 11.52 -15.76
C ARG A 203 4.70 10.40 -16.81
N ALA A 204 5.38 10.60 -17.92
CA ALA A 204 5.47 9.60 -18.98
C ALA A 204 6.20 8.33 -18.50
N ASP A 205 7.23 8.47 -17.66
CA ASP A 205 7.94 7.36 -17.03
C ASP A 205 7.00 6.49 -16.17
N LEU A 206 6.29 7.10 -15.22
CA LEU A 206 5.30 6.38 -14.41
C LEU A 206 4.23 5.71 -15.29
N ASN A 207 3.76 6.37 -16.35
CA ASN A 207 2.79 5.76 -17.26
C ASN A 207 3.35 4.54 -18.01
N GLY A 208 4.62 4.58 -18.41
CA GLY A 208 5.31 3.44 -19.04
C GLY A 208 5.43 2.26 -18.09
N PHE A 209 5.84 2.53 -16.85
CA PHE A 209 5.91 1.52 -15.80
C PHE A 209 4.54 0.88 -15.55
N ALA A 210 3.51 1.71 -15.37
CA ALA A 210 2.13 1.27 -15.13
C ALA A 210 1.61 0.36 -16.26
N ALA A 211 1.78 0.80 -17.51
CA ALA A 211 1.28 0.11 -18.67
C ALA A 211 1.99 -1.23 -18.88
N TYR A 212 3.31 -1.27 -18.75
CA TYR A 212 4.07 -2.50 -18.90
C TYR A 212 3.70 -3.51 -17.80
N LEU A 213 3.69 -3.09 -16.53
CA LEU A 213 3.32 -3.92 -15.38
C LEU A 213 1.96 -4.60 -15.63
N THR A 214 0.92 -3.81 -15.86
CA THR A 214 -0.46 -4.30 -15.97
C THR A 214 -0.76 -5.07 -17.26
N THR A 215 0.07 -4.92 -18.29
CA THR A 215 -0.05 -5.69 -19.54
C THR A 215 0.66 -7.04 -19.44
N HIS A 216 1.73 -7.14 -18.64
CA HIS A 216 2.61 -8.32 -18.58
C HIS A 216 2.47 -9.12 -17.27
N SER A 217 1.66 -8.66 -16.33
CA SER A 217 1.34 -9.38 -15.09
C SER A 217 -0.11 -9.15 -14.65
N PRO A 218 -0.66 -9.99 -13.76
CA PRO A 218 -1.99 -9.76 -13.19
C PRO A 218 -2.01 -8.62 -12.16
N ASP A 219 -0.84 -8.16 -11.73
CA ASP A 219 -0.67 -7.23 -10.62
C ASP A 219 -1.26 -5.86 -10.95
N LYS A 220 -1.57 -5.12 -9.88
CA LYS A 220 -2.00 -3.72 -9.97
C LYS A 220 -0.85 -2.80 -9.61
N LEU A 221 -0.86 -1.62 -10.21
CA LEU A 221 0.05 -0.55 -9.82
C LEU A 221 -0.43 0.08 -8.51
N GLY A 222 0.46 0.13 -7.54
CA GLY A 222 0.44 1.10 -6.45
C GLY A 222 1.57 2.11 -6.61
N VAL A 223 1.46 3.25 -5.94
CA VAL A 223 2.53 4.24 -5.82
C VAL A 223 2.81 4.50 -4.35
N TYR A 224 4.09 4.49 -3.99
CA TYR A 224 4.57 4.95 -2.71
C TYR A 224 5.27 6.30 -2.86
N SER A 225 4.84 7.30 -2.08
CA SER A 225 5.44 8.64 -2.06
C SER A 225 4.93 9.48 -0.87
N ALA A 226 5.40 10.71 -0.78
CA ALA A 226 4.86 11.74 0.11
C ALA A 226 4.18 12.86 -0.68
N PRO A 227 3.15 13.54 -0.12
CA PRO A 227 2.52 14.70 -0.73
C PRO A 227 3.47 15.81 -1.18
N ASP A 228 4.46 16.17 -0.38
CA ASP A 228 5.41 17.21 -0.74
C ASP A 228 6.32 16.76 -1.89
N ILE A 229 6.87 15.55 -1.82
CA ILE A 229 7.70 14.95 -2.88
C ILE A 229 6.91 14.81 -4.17
N TRP A 230 5.74 14.18 -4.12
CA TRP A 230 4.87 14.00 -5.27
C TRP A 230 4.56 15.33 -5.95
N SER A 231 4.21 16.35 -5.16
CA SER A 231 3.93 17.68 -5.69
C SER A 231 5.16 18.37 -6.28
N SER A 232 6.37 18.06 -5.79
CA SER A 232 7.61 18.60 -6.33
C SER A 232 7.96 18.00 -7.70
N ILE A 233 7.64 16.71 -7.91
CA ILE A 233 7.97 15.96 -9.13
C ILE A 233 6.88 16.16 -10.19
N PHE A 234 5.61 16.00 -9.82
CA PHE A 234 4.48 15.99 -10.76
C PHE A 234 3.63 17.26 -10.73
N GLY A 235 3.94 18.21 -9.85
CA GLY A 235 3.13 19.41 -9.63
C GLY A 235 1.81 19.10 -8.91
N THR A 236 0.81 19.96 -9.12
CA THR A 236 -0.54 19.82 -8.53
C THR A 236 -1.64 19.72 -9.60
N GLY A 237 -1.23 19.62 -10.86
CA GLY A 237 -2.12 19.59 -12.01
C GLY A 237 -2.53 18.18 -12.42
N THR A 238 -2.88 18.02 -13.69
CA THR A 238 -3.33 16.76 -14.28
C THR A 238 -2.26 15.66 -14.24
N ASP A 239 -0.99 16.03 -14.38
CA ASP A 239 0.11 15.07 -14.36
C ASP A 239 0.33 14.43 -12.99
N ALA A 240 -0.01 15.13 -11.90
CA ALA A 240 0.00 14.61 -10.54
C ALA A 240 -1.21 13.75 -10.20
N SER A 241 -2.24 13.72 -11.05
CA SER A 241 -3.48 12.99 -10.75
C SER A 241 -3.38 11.51 -11.14
N ILE A 242 -3.61 10.63 -10.16
CA ILE A 242 -3.65 9.17 -10.32
C ILE A 242 -4.94 8.59 -9.70
N PRO A 243 -6.12 9.00 -10.20
CA PRO A 243 -7.41 8.71 -9.55
C PRO A 243 -7.78 7.22 -9.55
N ASN A 244 -7.08 6.39 -10.33
CA ASN A 244 -7.31 4.95 -10.44
C ASN A 244 -6.07 4.10 -10.10
N THR A 245 -5.13 4.67 -9.34
CA THR A 245 -3.91 3.99 -8.90
C THR A 245 -3.92 3.91 -7.40
N TYR A 246 -3.49 2.77 -6.86
CA TYR A 246 -3.40 2.58 -5.42
C TYR A 246 -2.31 3.46 -4.81
N GLU A 247 -2.53 3.97 -3.61
CA GLU A 247 -1.58 4.82 -2.88
C GLU A 247 -1.18 4.20 -1.55
N TRP A 248 0.13 4.23 -1.31
CA TRP A 248 0.78 4.07 -0.02
C TRP A 248 1.50 5.40 0.27
N THR A 249 1.07 6.13 1.29
CA THR A 249 1.70 7.40 1.65
C THR A 249 2.65 7.21 2.83
N TYR A 250 3.56 8.15 3.09
CA TYR A 250 4.31 8.19 4.34
C TYR A 250 4.20 9.52 5.10
N GLU A 251 3.40 10.49 4.66
CA GLU A 251 3.14 11.70 5.44
C GLU A 251 1.72 11.75 6.03
N SER A 252 1.54 12.31 7.23
CA SER A 252 2.55 12.96 8.09
C SER A 252 3.20 11.99 9.10
N PHE A 253 4.46 11.57 8.91
CA PHE A 253 5.14 10.62 9.80
C PHE A 253 5.60 11.22 11.14
N THR A 254 5.94 10.35 12.09
CA THR A 254 6.51 10.70 13.40
C THR A 254 7.57 9.68 13.85
N SER A 255 8.54 10.07 14.67
CA SER A 255 9.44 9.11 15.34
C SER A 255 8.88 8.58 16.66
N SER A 256 7.78 9.16 17.16
CA SER A 256 7.16 8.74 18.42
C SER A 256 6.23 7.55 18.22
N LEU A 257 6.42 6.51 19.01
CA LEU A 257 5.53 5.35 19.09
C LEU A 257 4.52 5.47 20.25
N SER A 258 4.40 6.62 20.89
CA SER A 258 3.49 6.83 22.03
C SER A 258 2.01 6.89 21.65
N HIS A 259 1.71 7.15 20.37
CA HIS A 259 0.36 7.22 19.82
C HIS A 259 0.24 6.21 18.71
N HIS A 260 -0.60 5.20 18.92
CA HIS A 260 -0.81 4.15 17.93
C HIS A 260 -1.84 4.61 16.89
N PRO A 261 -1.74 4.12 15.65
CA PRO A 261 -2.63 4.55 14.59
C PRO A 261 -4.01 3.88 14.75
N TYR A 262 -5.06 4.65 14.50
CA TYR A 262 -6.46 4.22 14.43
C TYR A 262 -7.00 4.61 13.05
N GLY A 263 -6.98 3.66 12.12
CA GLY A 263 -7.34 3.82 10.71
C GLY A 263 -6.33 4.65 9.91
N TRP A 264 -6.59 5.94 9.79
CA TRP A 264 -5.72 6.85 9.02
C TRP A 264 -5.13 7.97 9.88
N CYS A 265 -5.19 7.85 11.21
CA CYS A 265 -4.77 8.89 12.14
C CYS A 265 -4.12 8.30 13.39
N LEU A 266 -3.15 9.00 13.97
CA LEU A 266 -2.58 8.62 15.27
C LEU A 266 -3.54 9.03 16.41
N SER A 267 -3.92 8.05 17.24
CA SER A 267 -4.90 8.24 18.30
C SER A 267 -4.47 9.29 19.32
N GLY A 268 -5.38 10.20 19.66
CA GLY A 268 -5.10 11.29 20.59
C GLY A 268 -4.26 12.43 20.01
N THR A 269 -4.07 12.48 18.69
CA THR A 269 -3.36 13.56 17.97
C THR A 269 -4.19 14.10 16.81
N SER A 270 -3.66 15.11 16.11
CA SER A 270 -4.18 15.59 14.81
C SER A 270 -3.41 15.04 13.61
N THR A 271 -2.47 14.12 13.82
CA THR A 271 -1.61 13.56 12.77
C THR A 271 -2.35 12.46 12.03
N CYS A 272 -2.52 12.64 10.72
CA CYS A 272 -3.22 11.70 9.85
C CYS A 272 -2.50 11.52 8.50
N ALA A 273 -2.82 10.41 7.83
CA ALA A 273 -2.39 10.13 6.48
C ALA A 273 -2.81 11.27 5.55
N ARG A 274 -1.89 11.67 4.67
CA ARG A 274 -2.11 12.63 3.60
C ARG A 274 -1.78 11.95 2.29
N PHE A 275 -2.80 11.80 1.46
CA PHE A 275 -2.70 11.23 0.13
C PHE A 275 -2.33 12.32 -0.89
N PHE A 276 -1.76 11.94 -2.02
CA PHE A 276 -1.01 12.87 -2.89
C PHE A 276 -1.47 12.90 -4.34
N GLY A 277 -1.99 11.79 -4.87
CA GLY A 277 -2.38 11.63 -6.26
C GLY A 277 -3.85 11.92 -6.55
N GLY A 278 -4.51 12.63 -5.64
CA GLY A 278 -5.95 12.90 -5.69
C GLY A 278 -6.81 11.86 -4.95
N GLN A 279 -6.18 10.91 -4.25
CA GLN A 279 -6.87 10.00 -3.36
C GLN A 279 -7.18 10.66 -2.01
N SER A 280 -8.05 10.03 -1.24
CA SER A 280 -8.40 10.41 0.12
C SER A 280 -8.59 9.15 0.97
N SER A 281 -8.69 9.33 2.29
CA SER A 281 -8.94 8.23 3.23
C SER A 281 -10.25 7.46 2.97
N SER A 282 -11.18 8.00 2.18
CA SER A 282 -12.41 7.29 1.77
C SER A 282 -12.30 6.61 0.40
N SER A 283 -11.20 6.79 -0.32
CA SER A 283 -11.01 6.17 -1.63
C SER A 283 -10.69 4.69 -1.51
N ARG A 284 -11.25 3.88 -2.42
CA ARG A 284 -10.87 2.47 -2.59
C ARG A 284 -9.40 2.27 -2.96
N TYR A 285 -8.71 3.33 -3.38
CA TYR A 285 -7.31 3.28 -3.78
C TYR A 285 -6.35 3.69 -2.65
N ALA A 286 -6.83 4.19 -1.52
CA ALA A 286 -6.00 4.44 -0.35
C ALA A 286 -5.77 3.12 0.41
N LEU A 287 -4.57 2.54 0.31
CA LEU A 287 -4.27 1.21 0.87
C LEU A 287 -3.45 1.25 2.14
N MET A 288 -2.43 2.10 2.20
CA MET A 288 -1.43 2.04 3.25
C MET A 288 -0.92 3.42 3.63
N TRP A 289 -0.45 3.55 4.85
CA TRP A 289 0.30 4.70 5.29
C TRP A 289 1.43 4.28 6.24
N GLN A 290 2.67 4.63 5.89
CA GLN A 290 3.82 4.55 6.77
C GLN A 290 3.82 5.75 7.72
N TRP A 291 3.57 5.52 9.00
CA TRP A 291 3.38 6.60 9.97
C TRP A 291 4.58 6.79 10.90
N SER A 292 5.54 5.85 10.91
CA SER A 292 6.79 5.97 11.67
C SER A 292 7.96 5.22 11.03
N GLY A 293 9.19 5.67 11.27
CA GLY A 293 10.43 4.98 10.88
C GLY A 293 11.04 5.43 9.56
N GLY A 294 10.22 5.65 8.53
CA GLY A 294 10.72 6.02 7.21
C GLY A 294 10.81 7.52 6.97
N GLY A 295 11.12 7.91 5.73
CA GLY A 295 11.33 9.31 5.33
C GLY A 295 12.45 10.05 6.10
N GLY A 296 13.32 9.33 6.82
CA GLY A 296 14.38 9.89 7.65
C GLY A 296 14.04 10.08 9.13
N SER A 297 12.86 9.65 9.59
CA SER A 297 12.42 9.76 10.99
C SER A 297 12.71 8.51 11.81
N ARG A 298 13.90 8.44 12.41
CA ARG A 298 14.33 7.26 13.18
C ARG A 298 13.58 7.16 14.52
N ASN A 299 12.87 6.05 14.71
CA ASN A 299 12.25 5.66 15.99
C ASN A 299 13.07 4.61 16.79
N GLY A 300 14.13 4.05 16.19
CA GLY A 300 15.01 3.07 16.81
C GLY A 300 14.60 1.60 16.64
N TYR A 301 13.49 1.31 15.94
CA TYR A 301 12.94 -0.04 15.80
C TYR A 301 12.77 -0.49 14.34
N GLY A 302 12.36 0.40 13.45
CA GLY A 302 12.06 0.09 12.05
C GLY A 302 10.90 0.93 11.53
N ASP A 303 10.36 0.55 10.38
CA ASP A 303 9.28 1.24 9.69
C ASP A 303 7.93 0.64 10.09
N PHE A 304 6.94 1.49 10.34
CA PHE A 304 5.62 1.08 10.80
C PHE A 304 4.57 1.57 9.82
N ASP A 305 3.89 0.61 9.23
CA ASP A 305 2.75 0.83 8.34
C ASP A 305 1.44 0.54 9.05
N GLN A 306 0.41 1.26 8.63
CA GLN A 306 -0.97 0.87 8.83
C GLN A 306 -1.62 0.59 7.47
N ILE A 307 -2.17 -0.62 7.33
CA ILE A 307 -2.65 -1.20 6.07
C ILE A 307 -4.16 -1.43 6.17
N ASP A 308 -4.96 -0.84 5.27
CA ASP A 308 -6.39 -1.15 5.16
C ASP A 308 -6.59 -2.37 4.24
N ALA A 309 -6.57 -3.56 4.82
CA ALA A 309 -6.70 -4.79 4.05
C ALA A 309 -8.08 -4.96 3.41
N ALA A 310 -9.11 -4.24 3.86
CA ALA A 310 -10.45 -4.31 3.29
C ALA A 310 -10.54 -3.70 1.88
N ARG A 311 -9.51 -2.95 1.46
CA ARG A 311 -9.42 -2.31 0.13
C ARG A 311 -8.47 -3.02 -0.83
N THR A 312 -7.87 -4.12 -0.38
CA THR A 312 -7.03 -4.98 -1.21
C THR A 312 -7.85 -5.54 -2.39
N PRO A 313 -7.35 -5.47 -3.63
CA PRO A 313 -8.07 -5.96 -4.81
C PRO A 313 -8.21 -7.48 -4.92
#